data_AF-A0A0B1R1A4-F1
#
_entry.id   AF-A0A0B1R1A4-F1
#
_cell.length_a   1.000
_cell.length_b   1.000
_cell.length_c   1.000
_cell.angle_alpha   90.00
_cell.angle_beta   90.00
_cell.angle_gamma   90.00
#
_symmetry.space_group_name_H-M   'P 1'
#
loop_
_entity.id
_entity.type
_entity.pdbx_description
1 polymer ?
#
loop_
_entity_poly.entity_id
_entity_poly.type
_entity_poly.pdbx_seq_one_letter_code
_entity_poly.pdbx_strand_id
1 'polypeptide(L)' 'MQTYDMVFEEACRLVGQCYLELAQRGSATEKEVVATELRNLQLRYRELTGSPNRAVEMAIIQLNPC' A
#
# COMPACT_ATOMS: atom_id res chain seq x y z
N MET A 1 14.07 6.41 -15.93
CA MET A 1 14.42 6.50 -14.50
C MET A 1 13.32 7.19 -13.69
N GLN A 2 12.77 8.32 -14.14
CA GLN A 2 11.68 9.07 -13.45
C GLN A 2 10.44 8.24 -13.04
N THR A 3 10.01 7.24 -13.82
CA THR A 3 8.80 6.46 -13.50
C THR A 3 8.96 5.56 -12.28
N TYR A 4 10.16 5.01 -12.04
CA TYR A 4 10.40 4.16 -10.88
C TYR A 4 10.36 4.98 -9.59
N ASP A 5 11.00 6.15 -9.60
CA ASP A 5 11.05 7.06 -8.46
C ASP A 5 9.63 7.52 -8.07
N MET A 6 8.78 7.85 -9.06
CA MET A 6 7.38 8.21 -8.79
C MET A 6 6.56 7.06 -8.19
N VAL A 7 6.77 5.81 -8.64
CA VAL A 7 6.08 4.64 -8.08
C VAL A 7 6.54 4.36 -6.65
N PHE A 8 7.83 4.54 -6.37
CA PHE A 8 8.40 4.38 -5.04
C PHE A 8 7.89 5.45 -4.07
N GLU A 9 7.90 6.73 -4.46
CA GLU A 9 7.35 7.82 -3.66
C GLU A 9 5.87 7.59 -3.33
N GLU A 10 5.09 7.16 -4.32
CA GLU A 10 3.69 6.84 -4.12
C GLU A 10 3.50 5.64 -3.18
N ALA A 11 4.33 4.60 -3.30
CA ALA A 11 4.31 3.48 -2.38
C ALA A 11 4.58 3.93 -0.94
N CYS A 12 5.58 4.78 -0.71
CA CYS A 12 5.87 5.34 0.61
C CYS A 12 4.70 6.16 1.15
N ARG A 13 4.05 6.98 0.30
CA ARG A 13 2.86 7.75 0.69
C ARG A 13 1.70 6.85 1.11
N LEU A 14 1.40 5.81 0.32
CA LEU A 14 0.33 4.86 0.62
C LEU A 14 0.55 4.13 1.95
N VAL A 15 1.79 3.69 2.21
CA VAL A 15 2.15 3.08 3.50
C VAL A 15 1.89 4.08 4.64
N GLY A 16 2.45 5.29 4.57
CA GLY A 16 2.29 6.30 5.60
C GLY A 16 0.82 6.67 5.86
N GLN A 17 0.02 6.83 4.81
CA GLN A 17 -1.39 7.14 4.93
C GLN A 17 -2.18 6.00 5.58
N CYS A 18 -1.88 4.75 5.23
CA CYS A 18 -2.53 3.59 5.85
C CYS A 18 -2.21 3.50 7.35
N TYR A 19 -0.95 3.72 7.74
CA TYR A 19 -0.55 3.83 9.15
C TYR A 19 -1.31 4.93 9.90
N LEU A 20 -1.43 6.12 9.31
CA LEU A 20 -2.13 7.25 9.92
C LEU A 20 -3.62 6.97 10.14
N GLU A 21 -4.30 6.42 9.13
CA GLU A 21 -5.72 6.07 9.22
C GLU A 21 -5.99 5.01 10.30
N LEU A 22 -5.16 3.97 10.38
CA LEU A 22 -5.29 2.93 11.40
C LEU A 22 -5.07 3.50 12.81
N ALA A 23 -4.03 4.31 12.99
CA ALA A 23 -3.72 4.95 14.27
C ALA A 23 -4.87 5.88 14.72
N GLN A 24 -5.43 6.68 13.81
CA GLN A 24 -6.56 7.58 14.11
C GLN A 24 -7.81 6.82 14.58
N ARG A 25 -7.99 5.57 14.14
CA ARG A 25 -9.11 4.70 14.53
C ARG A 25 -8.81 3.88 15.80
N GLY A 26 -7.63 4.03 16.41
CA GLY A 26 -7.18 3.18 17.52
C GLY A 26 -6.98 1.72 17.11
N SER A 27 -6.77 1.45 15.82
CA SER A 27 -6.55 0.10 15.29
C SER A 27 -5.07 -0.30 15.41
N ALA A 28 -4.80 -1.60 15.32
CA ALA A 28 -3.44 -2.11 15.28
C ALA A 28 -2.69 -1.56 14.06
N THR A 29 -1.45 -1.15 14.28
CA THR A 29 -0.53 -0.63 13.25
C THR A 29 0.66 -1.57 13.03
N GLU A 30 0.48 -2.85 13.27
CA GLU A 30 1.50 -3.86 12.96
C GLU A 30 1.71 -3.92 11.44
N LYS A 31 2.94 -4.25 11.04
CA LYS A 31 3.35 -4.27 9.62
C LYS A 31 2.43 -5.16 8.78
N GLU A 32 2.01 -6.28 9.35
CA GLU A 32 1.15 -7.30 8.76
C GLU A 32 -0.29 -6.79 8.55
N VAL A 33 -0.79 -5.95 9.47
CA VAL A 33 -2.10 -5.31 9.37
C VAL A 33 -2.10 -4.32 8.23
N VAL A 34 -1.08 -3.46 8.16
CA VAL A 34 -0.92 -2.50 7.05
C VAL A 34 -0.79 -3.21 5.70
N ALA A 35 0.01 -4.28 5.63
CA ALA A 35 0.13 -5.09 4.42
C ALA A 35 -1.22 -5.70 4.00
N THR A 36 -2.06 -6.10 4.95
CA THR A 36 -3.39 -6.64 4.68
C THR A 36 -4.34 -5.58 4.12
N GLU A 37 -4.36 -4.38 4.71
CA GLU A 37 -5.15 -3.26 4.20
C GLU A 37 -4.73 -2.84 2.78
N LEU A 38 -3.42 -2.82 2.51
CA LEU A 38 -2.93 -2.53 1.16
C LEU A 38 -3.26 -3.64 0.15
N ARG A 39 -3.30 -4.92 0.55
CA ARG A 39 -3.82 -6.00 -0.31
C ARG A 39 -5.30 -5.83 -0.62
N ASN A 40 -6.10 -5.42 0.36
CA ASN A 40 -7.52 -5.11 0.17
C ASN A 40 -7.69 -3.93 -0.80
N LEU A 41 -6.85 -2.89 -0.67
CA LEU A 41 -6.83 -1.76 -1.60
C LEU A 41 -6.49 -2.20 -3.03
N GLN A 42 -5.49 -3.08 -3.19
CA GLN A 42 -5.08 -3.61 -4.49
C GLN A 42 -6.21 -4.40 -5.16
N LEU A 43 -6.91 -5.24 -4.39
CA LEU A 43 -8.07 -5.99 -4.88
C LEU A 43 -9.15 -5.05 -5.42
N ARG A 44 -9.56 -4.05 -4.62
CA ARG A 44 -10.57 -3.07 -5.04
C ARG A 44 -10.14 -2.26 -6.25
N TYR A 45 -8.88 -1.83 -6.30
CA TYR A 45 -8.35 -1.10 -7.45
C TYR A 45 -8.40 -1.95 -8.72
N ARG A 46 -8.07 -3.24 -8.62
CA ARG A 46 -8.13 -4.18 -9.74
C ARG A 46 -9.55 -4.43 -10.20
N GLU A 47 -10.51 -4.57 -9.28
CA GLU A 47 -11.93 -4.71 -9.61
C GLU A 47 -12.46 -3.49 -10.39
N LEU A 48 -12.03 -2.28 -10.01
CA LEU A 48 -12.47 -1.03 -10.62
C LEU A 48 -11.80 -0.73 -11.96
N THR A 49 -10.52 -1.05 -12.11
CA THR A 49 -9.71 -0.62 -13.27
C THR A 49 -9.35 -1.76 -14.22
N GLY A 50 -9.58 -3.01 -13.83
CA GLY A 50 -9.14 -4.21 -14.55
C GLY A 50 -7.63 -4.48 -14.45
N SER A 51 -6.86 -3.63 -13.76
CA SER A 51 -5.40 -3.72 -13.71
C SER A 51 -4.85 -3.50 -12.29
N PRO A 52 -3.70 -4.08 -11.94
CA PRO A 52 -3.05 -3.82 -10.66
C PRO A 52 -2.48 -2.39 -10.58
N ASN A 53 -2.46 -1.81 -9.37
CA ASN A 53 -1.70 -0.58 -9.10
C ASN A 53 -0.26 -0.94 -8.70
N ARG A 54 0.72 -0.45 -9.47
CA ARG A 54 2.14 -0.75 -9.24
C ARG A 54 2.69 -0.18 -7.93
N ALA A 55 2.20 0.98 -7.48
CA ALA A 55 2.64 1.57 -6.21
C ALA A 55 2.14 0.77 -5.02
N VAL A 56 0.89 0.28 -5.09
CA VAL A 56 0.33 -0.60 -4.05
C VAL A 56 1.08 -1.93 -4.01
N GLU A 57 1.40 -2.53 -5.16
CA GLU A 57 2.24 -3.75 -5.22
C GLU A 57 3.61 -3.53 -4.58
N MET A 58 4.28 -2.43 -4.92
CA MET A 58 5.57 -2.08 -4.32
C MET A 58 5.46 -1.88 -2.81
N ALA A 59 4.42 -1.20 -2.33
CA ALA A 59 4.17 -0.99 -0.91
C ALA A 59 4.01 -2.32 -0.16
N ILE A 60 3.26 -3.27 -0.72
CA ILE A 60 3.09 -4.60 -0.14
C ILE A 60 4.42 -5.35 -0.07
N ILE A 61 5.24 -5.29 -1.12
CA ILE A 61 6.57 -5.94 -1.16
C ILE A 61 7.49 -5.35 -0.09
N GLN A 62 7.50 -4.03 0.10
CA GLN A 62 8.32 -3.40 1.14
C GLN A 62 7.89 -3.81 2.56
N LEU A 63 6.58 -3.98 2.77
CA LEU A 63 6.03 -4.39 4.06
C LEU A 63 6.19 -5.89 4.31
N ASN A 64 6.36 -6.72 3.28
CA ASN A 64 6.61 -8.14 3.45
C ASN A 64 7.60 -8.63 2.39
N PRO A 65 8.89 -8.28 2.53
CA PRO A 65 9.91 -8.75 1.61
C PRO A 65 10.07 -10.25 1.83
N CYS A 66 9.87 -11.03 0.77
CA CYS A 66 10.15 -12.46 0.75
C CYS A 66 11.61 -12.77 1.10
#